data_AF-A0A9P3AW06-F1
#
_entry.id   AF-A0A9P3AW06-F1
#
_cell.length_a   1.000
_cell.length_b   1.000
_cell.length_c   1.000
_cell.angle_alpha   90.00
_cell.angle_beta   90.00
_cell.angle_gamma   90.00
#
_symmetry.space_group_name_H-M   'P 1'
#
loop_
_entity.id
_entity.type
_entity.pdbx_description
1 polymer ?
#
loop_
_entity_poly.entity_id
_entity_poly.type
_entity_poly.pdbx_seq_one_letter_code
_entity_poly.pdbx_strand_id
1 'polypeptide(L)'
;MISKKEEKIANLKDDESIKKEFQKLKIDEDIIDVLLNFEFKKFINLSFKALRKIIPFQFQGQKYITASTSAGYSLKQEGIKNKLVPPAKENINVAVVARAFAQTRKVINAVIRKYGQFDQINIELATELKNSKFDRSKIEEGQKKFQSQKDKIFKEVQELRGGMTPSSSLLLKYRLWREQDERCVYSGRKISFEDLLDTGFLDIDHIIPYSKSMDDSFNNKVLCLAEENRNKKNDIPFNYYQRIDRDWNLLISIITSMKNMKIAKKSRLLKQELSDIEGFIERNINDTRYATRYIKDFLENNLEFKENEFIKVKVQARSGGLTSVLRYNWGMSKDREESYFHHAKDAIIVACSTQGMVQYISKISQQYENDKDKMKKIKDKTENCIPKPWDSFRADVEESIEGIFVSFAPRHKVTGSAHKETVYSKKHLEKERYVTVKKSLDKIKLSDLENIPCNENCGIIRVLKERLEKFNNDSLKAFADPVHMPTKCPNKKGPVIRSVKIKESNKTGIEVRKGLAERGEMVRVDVFIKDKKYYLVPIYVSDFKNKDLPNKAIAALKFENEWIMIRRILLNLVYLKMI
;
A
#
# COMPACT_ATOMS: atom_id res chain seq x y z
N MET A 1 1.25 -12.98 41.69
CA MET A 1 0.96 -14.20 40.90
C MET A 1 -0.30 -14.09 40.03
N ILE A 2 -1.34 -13.35 40.44
CA ILE A 2 -2.62 -13.23 39.71
C ILE A 2 -2.46 -12.63 38.28
N SER A 3 -1.61 -11.61 38.08
CA SER A 3 -1.52 -10.94 36.77
C SER A 3 -0.96 -11.79 35.63
N LYS A 4 -0.11 -12.78 35.92
CA LYS A 4 0.40 -13.68 34.86
C LYS A 4 -0.67 -14.65 34.36
N LYS A 5 -1.70 -14.93 35.17
CA LYS A 5 -2.77 -15.86 34.82
C LYS A 5 -3.88 -15.17 34.01
N GLU A 6 -4.27 -13.95 34.40
CA GLU A 6 -5.23 -13.12 33.66
C GLU A 6 -4.72 -12.73 32.26
N GLU A 7 -3.43 -12.38 32.16
CA GLU A 7 -2.79 -12.06 30.88
C GLU A 7 -2.69 -13.27 29.95
N LYS A 8 -2.62 -14.49 30.50
CA LYS A 8 -2.60 -15.72 29.73
C LYS A 8 -3.95 -16.00 29.09
N ILE A 9 -5.05 -15.76 29.81
CA ILE A 9 -6.42 -15.94 29.32
C ILE A 9 -6.75 -14.92 28.22
N ALA A 10 -6.35 -13.66 28.38
CA ALA A 10 -6.54 -12.63 27.36
C ALA A 10 -5.78 -12.89 26.03
N ASN A 11 -4.80 -13.79 26.04
CA ASN A 11 -4.03 -14.20 24.86
C ASN A 11 -4.58 -15.47 24.18
N LEU A 12 -5.48 -16.20 24.83
CA LEU A 12 -6.09 -17.41 24.30
C LEU A 12 -7.37 -17.05 23.53
N LYS A 13 -7.67 -17.83 22.48
CA LYS A 13 -8.84 -17.62 21.61
C LYS A 13 -9.67 -18.88 21.39
N ASP A 14 -9.22 -20.00 21.91
CA ASP A 14 -9.93 -21.28 21.85
C ASP A 14 -10.48 -21.63 23.23
N ASP A 15 -11.73 -22.09 23.23
CA ASP A 15 -12.51 -22.33 24.45
C ASP A 15 -11.88 -23.42 25.32
N GLU A 16 -11.26 -24.43 24.72
CA GLU A 16 -10.58 -25.51 25.45
C GLU A 16 -9.40 -25.00 26.29
N SER A 17 -8.55 -24.15 25.73
CA SER A 17 -7.40 -23.61 26.44
C SER A 17 -7.83 -22.61 27.51
N ILE A 18 -8.87 -21.81 27.23
CA ILE A 18 -9.44 -20.87 28.20
C ILE A 18 -10.03 -21.65 29.39
N LYS A 19 -10.85 -22.68 29.13
CA LYS A 19 -11.45 -23.55 30.15
C LYS A 19 -10.37 -24.20 31.03
N LYS A 20 -9.30 -24.72 30.43
CA LYS A 20 -8.15 -25.30 31.17
C LYS A 20 -7.45 -24.28 32.08
N GLU A 21 -7.31 -23.02 31.67
CA GLU A 21 -6.69 -21.99 32.51
C GLU A 21 -7.62 -21.50 33.64
N PHE A 22 -8.94 -21.40 33.40
CA PHE A 22 -9.91 -21.11 34.46
C PHE A 22 -10.04 -22.24 35.47
N GLN A 23 -9.99 -23.50 35.06
CA GLN A 23 -9.96 -24.66 35.96
C GLN A 23 -8.72 -24.64 36.88
N LYS A 24 -7.55 -24.22 36.36
CA LYS A 24 -6.33 -24.00 37.20
C LYS A 24 -6.47 -22.87 38.21
N LEU A 25 -7.44 -21.97 38.03
CA LEU A 25 -7.79 -20.90 38.96
C LEU A 25 -8.84 -21.34 39.99
N LYS A 26 -9.33 -22.59 39.93
CA LYS A 26 -10.40 -23.13 40.78
C LYS A 26 -11.69 -22.31 40.68
N ILE A 27 -12.03 -21.86 39.47
CA ILE A 27 -13.32 -21.25 39.17
C ILE A 27 -14.32 -22.36 38.89
N ASP A 28 -15.55 -22.24 39.41
CA ASP A 28 -16.61 -23.22 39.24
C ASP A 28 -17.04 -23.36 37.76
N GLU A 29 -17.41 -24.58 37.37
CA GLU A 29 -17.67 -24.91 35.95
C GLU A 29 -18.84 -24.10 35.36
N ASP A 30 -19.90 -23.88 36.14
CA ASP A 30 -21.04 -23.05 35.74
C ASP A 30 -20.62 -21.60 35.44
N ILE A 31 -19.64 -21.07 36.19
CA ILE A 31 -19.10 -19.72 35.98
C ILE A 31 -18.19 -19.72 34.75
N ILE A 32 -17.41 -20.78 34.53
CA ILE A 32 -16.55 -20.90 33.34
C ILE A 32 -17.39 -20.88 32.07
N ASP A 33 -18.48 -21.63 32.03
CA ASP A 33 -19.36 -21.70 30.87
C ASP A 33 -20.00 -20.33 30.56
N VAL A 34 -20.31 -19.54 31.60
CA VAL A 34 -20.73 -18.13 31.42
C VAL A 34 -19.58 -17.26 30.90
N LEU A 35 -18.38 -17.40 31.48
CA LEU A 35 -17.20 -16.61 31.11
C LEU A 35 -16.72 -16.87 29.68
N LEU A 36 -16.91 -18.08 29.14
CA LEU A 36 -16.60 -18.43 27.75
C LEU A 36 -17.42 -17.62 26.73
N ASN A 37 -18.55 -17.03 27.13
CA ASN A 37 -19.33 -16.15 26.27
C ASN A 37 -18.71 -14.75 26.08
N PHE A 38 -17.64 -14.42 26.81
CA PHE A 38 -16.98 -13.11 26.75
C PHE A 38 -15.68 -13.17 25.94
N GLU A 39 -15.55 -12.24 24.98
CA GLU A 39 -14.37 -12.15 24.12
C GLU A 39 -13.52 -10.90 24.46
N PHE A 40 -12.30 -11.10 24.97
CA PHE A 40 -11.36 -10.01 25.28
C PHE A 40 -10.37 -9.79 24.14
N LYS A 41 -10.25 -8.56 23.62
CA LYS A 41 -9.45 -8.26 22.40
C LYS A 41 -8.35 -7.22 22.55
N LYS A 42 -8.36 -6.42 23.63
CA LYS A 42 -7.51 -5.22 23.73
C LYS A 42 -6.66 -5.24 24.98
N PHE A 43 -5.43 -4.77 24.82
CA PHE A 43 -4.49 -4.51 25.89
C PHE A 43 -4.37 -2.99 26.11
N ILE A 44 -4.07 -2.60 27.33
CA ILE A 44 -3.71 -1.22 27.68
C ILE A 44 -2.19 -1.05 27.64
N ASN A 45 -1.73 0.19 27.45
CA ASN A 45 -0.29 0.50 27.31
C ASN A 45 0.50 0.44 28.64
N LEU A 46 -0.14 0.07 29.75
CA LEU A 46 0.48 -0.05 31.07
C LEU A 46 0.48 -1.50 31.51
N SER A 47 1.65 -1.98 31.93
CA SER A 47 1.74 -3.29 32.57
C SER A 47 0.97 -3.31 33.89
N PHE A 48 0.48 -4.48 34.31
CA PHE A 48 -0.10 -4.65 35.63
C PHE A 48 0.84 -4.23 36.78
N LYS A 49 2.16 -4.38 36.59
CA LYS A 49 3.17 -3.92 37.56
C LYS A 49 3.18 -2.40 37.68
N ALA A 50 3.07 -1.69 36.56
CA ALA A 50 2.98 -0.23 36.56
C ALA A 50 1.67 0.24 37.19
N LEU A 51 0.53 -0.33 36.76
CA LEU A 51 -0.79 0.02 37.29
C LEU A 51 -0.88 -0.13 38.81
N ARG A 52 -0.42 -1.26 39.37
CA ARG A 52 -0.43 -1.49 40.82
C ARG A 52 0.34 -0.45 41.62
N LYS A 53 1.37 0.17 41.04
CA LYS A 53 2.12 1.25 41.68
C LYS A 53 1.47 2.63 41.48
N ILE A 54 0.88 2.87 40.32
CA ILE A 54 0.32 4.19 39.94
C ILE A 54 -1.06 4.41 40.57
N ILE A 55 -1.94 3.41 40.52
CA ILE A 55 -3.34 3.50 40.93
C ILE A 55 -3.51 3.99 42.38
N PRO A 56 -2.72 3.52 43.39
CA PRO A 56 -2.84 4.03 44.76
C PRO A 56 -2.69 5.55 44.87
N PHE A 57 -1.75 6.16 44.13
CA PHE A 57 -1.58 7.61 44.12
C PHE A 57 -2.73 8.32 43.41
N GLN A 58 -3.32 7.71 42.38
CA GLN A 58 -4.51 8.26 41.74
C GLN A 58 -5.74 8.21 42.65
N PHE A 59 -5.89 7.18 43.49
CA PHE A 59 -6.91 7.13 44.54
C PHE A 59 -6.74 8.24 45.58
N GLN A 60 -5.51 8.71 45.81
CA GLN A 60 -5.22 9.88 46.64
C GLN A 60 -5.48 11.22 45.92
N GLY A 61 -6.07 11.20 44.72
CA GLY A 61 -6.39 12.40 43.93
C GLY A 61 -5.25 12.92 43.06
N GLN A 62 -4.10 12.23 42.99
CA GLN A 62 -3.02 12.67 42.12
C GLN A 62 -3.38 12.46 40.64
N LYS A 63 -3.12 13.49 39.81
CA LYS A 63 -3.22 13.37 38.35
C LYS A 63 -2.22 12.33 37.84
N TYR A 64 -2.52 11.70 36.69
CA TYR A 64 -1.72 10.59 36.14
C TYR A 64 -0.21 10.85 36.08
N ILE A 65 0.20 12.04 35.62
CA ILE A 65 1.62 12.43 35.52
C ILE A 65 2.27 12.41 36.91
N THR A 66 1.65 13.09 37.87
CA THR A 66 2.13 13.17 39.25
C THR A 66 2.14 11.79 39.92
N ALA A 67 1.08 11.01 39.74
CA ALA A 67 0.98 9.64 40.26
C ALA A 67 2.06 8.72 39.67
N SER A 68 2.40 8.88 38.39
CA SER A 68 3.47 8.13 37.75
C SER A 68 4.84 8.48 38.33
N THR A 69 5.12 9.77 38.53
CA THR A 69 6.34 10.24 39.19
C THR A 69 6.44 9.74 40.63
N SER A 70 5.36 9.85 41.41
CA SER A 70 5.27 9.33 42.79
C SER A 70 5.47 7.81 42.85
N ALA A 71 5.05 7.09 41.81
CA ALA A 71 5.27 5.65 41.64
C ALA A 71 6.70 5.27 41.20
N GLY A 72 7.60 6.26 41.02
CA GLY A 72 8.98 6.07 40.61
C GLY A 72 9.16 5.89 39.10
N TYR A 73 8.18 6.30 38.28
CA TYR A 73 8.29 6.26 36.82
C TYR A 73 8.53 7.67 36.26
N SER A 74 9.55 7.81 35.42
CA SER A 74 9.74 9.01 34.59
C SER A 74 9.03 8.83 33.25
N LEU A 75 8.29 9.86 32.83
CA LEU A 75 7.69 9.92 31.49
C LEU A 75 8.72 10.34 30.41
N LYS A 76 9.87 10.89 30.81
CA LYS A 76 10.98 11.15 29.92
C LYS A 76 11.89 9.92 29.91
N GLN A 77 11.91 9.22 28.78
CA GLN A 77 12.96 8.25 28.50
C GLN A 77 14.24 9.02 28.17
N GLU A 78 15.11 9.22 29.15
CA GLU A 78 16.48 9.64 28.88
C GLU A 78 17.22 8.42 28.31
N GLY A 79 17.15 8.27 26.99
CA GLY A 79 17.94 7.29 26.28
C GLY A 79 19.43 7.63 26.39
N ILE A 80 20.27 6.60 26.43
CA ILE A 80 21.73 6.78 26.31
C ILE A 80 22.01 7.42 24.95
N LYS A 81 22.56 8.63 24.96
CA LYS A 81 22.96 9.34 23.73
C LYS A 81 24.25 8.75 23.19
N ASN A 82 24.34 8.66 21.87
CA ASN A 82 25.48 8.09 21.17
C ASN A 82 26.02 9.11 20.15
N LYS A 83 27.33 9.12 19.92
CA LYS A 83 27.98 9.94 18.89
C LYS A 83 27.47 9.64 17.47
N LEU A 84 27.12 8.38 17.20
CA LEU A 84 26.51 7.93 15.95
C LEU A 84 25.12 7.38 16.22
N VAL A 85 24.23 7.49 15.23
CA VAL A 85 22.88 6.93 15.30
C VAL A 85 22.96 5.40 15.42
N PRO A 86 22.54 4.80 16.54
CA PRO A 86 22.59 3.35 16.73
C PRO A 86 21.53 2.64 15.88
N PRO A 87 21.66 1.33 15.65
CA PRO A 87 20.55 0.56 15.08
C PRO A 87 19.33 0.60 16.02
N ALA A 88 18.12 0.45 15.46
CA ALA A 88 16.91 0.34 16.26
C ALA A 88 16.96 -0.93 17.13
N LYS A 89 16.68 -0.79 18.43
CA LYS A 89 16.61 -1.93 19.38
C LYS A 89 15.33 -2.76 19.21
N GLU A 90 14.26 -2.11 18.76
CA GLU A 90 12.95 -2.72 18.58
C GLU A 90 12.70 -3.05 17.10
N ASN A 91 11.95 -4.12 16.85
CA ASN A 91 11.49 -4.44 15.51
C ASN A 91 10.46 -3.40 15.05
N ILE A 92 10.85 -2.62 14.04
CA ILE A 92 9.94 -1.74 13.33
C ILE A 92 9.05 -2.62 12.45
N ASN A 93 7.81 -2.84 12.88
CA ASN A 93 6.86 -3.76 12.22
C ASN A 93 6.51 -3.34 10.78
N VAL A 94 6.69 -2.07 10.42
CA VAL A 94 6.44 -1.55 9.06
C VAL A 94 7.74 -1.56 8.26
N ALA A 95 7.87 -2.50 7.31
CA ALA A 95 9.09 -2.71 6.53
C ALA A 95 9.56 -1.46 5.76
N VAL A 96 8.63 -0.66 5.23
CA VAL A 96 8.94 0.61 4.53
C VAL A 96 9.62 1.59 5.48
N VAL A 97 9.09 1.73 6.70
CA VAL A 97 9.65 2.60 7.74
C VAL A 97 10.99 2.09 8.23
N ALA A 98 11.15 0.78 8.40
CA ALA A 98 12.42 0.17 8.78
C ALA A 98 13.51 0.48 7.75
N ARG A 99 13.19 0.40 6.45
CA ARG A 99 14.11 0.75 5.36
C ARG A 99 14.43 2.26 5.37
N ALA A 100 13.42 3.11 5.49
CA ALA A 100 13.61 4.56 5.54
C ALA A 100 14.55 4.95 6.70
N PHE A 101 14.27 4.47 7.91
CA PHE A 101 15.12 4.68 9.08
C PHE A 101 16.55 4.18 8.85
N ALA A 102 16.73 2.98 8.30
CA ALA A 102 18.05 2.41 8.03
C ALA A 102 18.86 3.27 7.04
N GLN A 103 18.23 3.83 6.00
CA GLN A 103 18.90 4.73 5.06
C GLN A 103 19.22 6.08 5.70
N THR A 104 18.27 6.69 6.42
CA THR A 104 18.50 7.94 7.17
C THR A 104 19.66 7.79 8.15
N ARG A 105 19.72 6.68 8.90
CA ARG A 105 20.83 6.36 9.80
C ARG A 105 22.17 6.31 9.06
N LYS A 106 22.23 5.67 7.88
CA LYS A 106 23.46 5.61 7.07
C LYS A 106 23.92 7.00 6.64
N VAL A 107 22.99 7.82 6.13
CA VAL A 107 23.27 9.19 5.67
C VAL A 107 23.75 10.06 6.84
N ILE A 108 23.00 10.11 7.95
CA ILE A 108 23.38 10.90 9.14
C ILE A 108 24.76 10.46 9.66
N ASN A 109 25.01 9.16 9.79
CA ASN A 109 26.31 8.67 10.26
C ASN A 109 27.44 8.97 9.27
N ALA A 110 27.18 9.02 7.96
CA ALA A 110 28.18 9.43 6.97
C ALA A 110 28.50 10.93 7.09
N VAL A 111 27.48 11.77 7.25
CA VAL A 111 27.66 13.23 7.47
C VAL A 111 28.42 13.48 8.77
N ILE A 112 28.06 12.81 9.87
CA ILE A 112 28.77 12.93 11.15
C ILE A 112 30.25 12.57 11.02
N ARG A 113 30.57 11.47 10.32
CA ARG A 113 31.96 11.06 10.12
C ARG A 113 32.77 12.07 9.32
N LYS A 114 32.13 12.78 8.38
CA LYS A 114 32.80 13.73 7.49
C LYS A 114 32.90 15.15 8.07
N TYR A 115 31.86 15.61 8.75
CA TYR A 115 31.70 17.01 9.17
C TYR A 115 31.57 17.19 10.70
N GLY A 116 31.49 16.11 11.47
CA GLY A 116 31.28 16.15 12.92
C GLY A 116 29.80 16.19 13.33
N GLN A 117 29.58 16.38 14.64
CA GLN A 117 28.25 16.33 15.25
C GLN A 117 27.38 17.53 14.86
N PHE A 118 26.11 17.25 14.59
CA PHE A 118 25.10 18.28 14.34
C PHE A 118 24.78 19.07 15.61
N ASP A 119 24.51 20.36 15.47
CA ASP A 119 23.87 21.18 16.51
C ASP A 119 22.34 21.10 16.45
N GLN A 120 21.78 20.91 15.25
CA GLN A 120 20.37 20.69 14.99
C GLN A 120 20.15 19.81 13.75
N ILE A 121 19.05 19.04 13.74
CA ILE A 121 18.54 18.35 12.56
C ILE A 121 17.09 18.79 12.32
N ASN A 122 16.81 19.30 11.12
CA ASN A 122 15.45 19.58 10.65
C ASN A 122 14.98 18.46 9.72
N ILE A 123 13.80 17.91 9.97
CA ILE A 123 13.24 16.78 9.21
C ILE A 123 11.87 17.17 8.66
N GLU A 124 11.66 16.96 7.36
CA GLU A 124 10.35 17.16 6.75
C GLU A 124 9.39 16.00 7.09
N LEU A 125 8.22 16.36 7.59
CA LEU A 125 7.07 15.48 7.73
C LEU A 125 6.23 15.53 6.46
N ALA A 126 5.73 14.37 6.03
CA ALA A 126 4.61 14.27 5.09
C ALA A 126 3.26 14.72 5.71
N THR A 127 3.29 15.67 6.66
CA THR A 127 2.11 16.29 7.25
C THR A 127 1.86 17.65 6.61
N GLU A 128 0.60 18.04 6.54
CA GLU A 128 0.17 19.37 6.13
C GLU A 128 0.56 20.43 7.19
N LEU A 129 0.34 21.71 6.87
CA LEU A 129 0.52 22.81 7.81
C LEU A 129 -0.33 22.58 9.08
N LYS A 130 0.10 23.17 10.20
CA LYS A 130 -0.59 23.02 11.48
C LYS A 130 -2.02 23.52 11.35
N ASN A 131 -2.99 22.61 11.53
CA ASN A 131 -4.41 22.95 11.61
C ASN A 131 -4.62 24.03 12.68
N SER A 132 -5.40 25.04 12.34
CA SER A 132 -5.80 26.15 13.22
C SER A 132 -6.61 25.66 14.44
N LYS A 133 -7.01 26.58 15.31
CA LYS A 133 -7.94 26.26 16.41
C LYS A 133 -9.33 25.86 15.90
N PHE A 134 -9.84 26.49 14.83
CA PHE A 134 -11.16 26.20 14.29
C PHE A 134 -11.17 24.92 13.44
N ASP A 135 -10.13 24.66 12.64
CA ASP A 135 -9.92 23.36 11.96
C ASP A 135 -9.89 22.21 12.97
N ARG A 136 -9.19 22.38 14.11
CA ARG A 136 -9.19 21.39 15.19
C ARG A 136 -10.57 21.21 15.80
N SER A 137 -11.29 22.29 16.09
CA SER A 137 -12.68 22.22 16.59
C SER A 137 -13.57 21.45 15.63
N LYS A 138 -13.51 21.75 14.32
CA LYS A 138 -14.26 21.04 13.29
C LYS A 138 -13.90 19.55 13.23
N ILE A 139 -12.62 19.20 13.33
CA ILE A 139 -12.18 17.80 13.37
C ILE A 139 -12.70 17.11 14.63
N GLU A 140 -12.56 17.73 15.79
CA GLU A 140 -13.05 17.19 17.08
C GLU A 140 -14.57 17.03 17.07
N GLU A 141 -15.31 18.02 16.60
CA GLU A 141 -16.76 17.95 16.41
C GLU A 141 -17.14 16.84 15.42
N GLY A 142 -16.41 16.73 14.30
CA GLY A 142 -16.60 15.65 13.33
C GLY A 142 -16.35 14.27 13.92
N GLN A 143 -15.30 14.12 14.73
CA GLN A 143 -14.97 12.88 15.45
C GLN A 143 -16.03 12.54 16.50
N LYS A 144 -16.49 13.52 17.29
CA LYS A 144 -17.58 13.35 18.27
C LYS A 144 -18.88 12.95 17.59
N LYS A 145 -19.26 13.63 16.50
CA LYS A 145 -20.43 13.28 15.68
C LYS A 145 -20.30 11.86 15.13
N PHE A 146 -19.12 11.49 14.63
CA PHE A 146 -18.87 10.15 14.11
C PHE A 146 -18.95 9.06 15.20
N GLN A 147 -18.39 9.31 16.38
CA GLN A 147 -18.46 8.40 17.52
C GLN A 147 -19.91 8.23 17.99
N SER A 148 -20.64 9.33 18.15
CA SER A 148 -22.07 9.30 18.52
C SER A 148 -22.91 8.53 17.50
N GLN A 149 -22.67 8.72 16.20
CA GLN A 149 -23.32 7.96 15.14
C GLN A 149 -23.00 6.46 15.23
N LYS A 150 -21.74 6.11 15.51
CA LYS A 150 -21.32 4.71 15.65
C LYS A 150 -22.01 4.03 16.83
N ASP A 151 -22.11 4.72 17.96
CA ASP A 151 -22.77 4.20 19.17
C ASP A 151 -24.29 4.07 18.97
N LYS A 152 -24.90 5.01 18.24
CA LYS A 152 -26.31 4.92 17.85
C LYS A 152 -26.57 3.72 16.94
N ILE A 153 -25.76 3.56 15.89
CA ILE A 153 -25.84 2.41 14.97
C ILE A 153 -25.67 1.09 15.74
N PHE A 154 -24.72 1.05 16.68
CA PHE A 154 -24.50 -0.15 17.49
C PHE A 154 -25.77 -0.56 18.26
N LYS A 155 -26.39 0.40 18.96
CA LYS A 155 -27.63 0.16 19.72
C LYS A 155 -28.78 -0.27 18.81
N GLU A 156 -28.98 0.43 17.70
CA GLU A 156 -30.04 0.12 16.73
C GLU A 156 -29.90 -1.30 16.16
N VAL A 157 -28.69 -1.68 15.74
CA VAL A 157 -28.44 -3.05 15.22
C VAL A 157 -28.57 -4.09 16.33
N GLN A 158 -28.20 -3.76 17.57
CA GLN A 158 -28.37 -4.66 18.72
C GLN A 158 -29.86 -4.91 19.01
N GLU A 159 -30.68 -3.87 19.01
CA GLU A 159 -32.14 -3.95 19.19
C GLU A 159 -32.80 -4.78 18.08
N LEU A 160 -32.45 -4.50 16.82
CA LEU A 160 -32.93 -5.27 15.66
C LEU A 160 -32.52 -6.74 15.69
N ARG A 161 -31.51 -7.10 16.49
CA ARG A 161 -31.05 -8.48 16.71
C ARG A 161 -31.53 -9.09 18.04
N GLY A 162 -32.55 -8.52 18.67
CA GLY A 162 -33.09 -9.03 19.93
C GLY A 162 -32.08 -8.99 21.07
N GLY A 163 -31.20 -7.98 21.10
CA GLY A 163 -30.21 -7.77 22.16
C GLY A 163 -28.83 -8.36 21.90
N MET A 164 -28.65 -9.15 20.83
CA MET A 164 -27.36 -9.77 20.52
C MET A 164 -26.33 -8.75 20.04
N THR A 165 -25.13 -8.80 20.62
CA THR A 165 -24.02 -7.91 20.26
C THR A 165 -23.68 -8.01 18.76
N PRO A 166 -23.70 -6.89 18.01
CA PRO A 166 -23.39 -6.91 16.58
C PRO A 166 -21.89 -6.99 16.30
N SER A 167 -21.53 -7.76 15.27
CA SER A 167 -20.14 -7.88 14.81
C SER A 167 -19.68 -6.61 14.08
N SER A 168 -18.36 -6.36 14.03
CA SER A 168 -17.80 -5.22 13.28
C SER A 168 -18.13 -5.27 11.79
N SER A 169 -18.19 -6.47 11.21
CA SER A 169 -18.58 -6.68 9.81
C SER A 169 -20.03 -6.30 9.57
N LEU A 170 -20.95 -6.72 10.46
CA LEU A 170 -22.37 -6.36 10.35
C LEU A 170 -22.58 -4.86 10.51
N LEU A 171 -21.90 -4.21 11.47
CA LEU A 171 -21.96 -2.75 11.66
C LEU A 171 -21.49 -2.01 10.40
N LEU A 172 -20.48 -2.54 9.70
CA LEU A 172 -20.01 -1.98 8.44
C LEU A 172 -21.03 -2.16 7.32
N LYS A 173 -21.61 -3.37 7.17
CA LYS A 173 -22.69 -3.64 6.20
C LYS A 173 -23.88 -2.71 6.45
N TYR A 174 -24.35 -2.62 7.68
CA TYR A 174 -25.47 -1.76 8.08
C TYR A 174 -25.20 -0.28 7.76
N ARG A 175 -23.99 0.20 8.06
CA ARG A 175 -23.62 1.58 7.75
C ARG A 175 -23.63 1.87 6.24
N LEU A 176 -23.09 0.97 5.43
CA LEU A 176 -23.11 1.08 3.97
C LEU A 176 -24.54 0.98 3.42
N TRP A 177 -25.35 0.09 3.99
CA TRP A 177 -26.76 -0.09 3.65
C TRP A 177 -27.57 1.20 3.83
N ARG A 178 -27.43 1.87 4.99
CA ARG A 178 -28.09 3.17 5.24
C ARG A 178 -27.53 4.30 4.38
N GLU A 179 -26.23 4.33 4.10
CA GLU A 179 -25.61 5.31 3.19
C GLU A 179 -26.13 5.17 1.75
N GLN A 180 -26.49 3.95 1.36
CA GLN A 180 -26.97 3.58 0.02
C GLN A 180 -28.49 3.57 -0.13
N ASP A 181 -29.21 4.20 0.81
CA ASP A 181 -30.68 4.23 0.85
C ASP A 181 -31.30 2.83 0.69
N GLU A 182 -30.69 1.85 1.38
CA GLU A 182 -31.17 0.47 1.47
C GLU A 182 -31.16 -0.28 0.15
N ARG A 183 -30.25 0.08 -0.76
CA ARG A 183 -30.15 -0.53 -2.10
C ARG A 183 -28.75 -1.04 -2.41
N CYS A 184 -28.71 -2.07 -3.25
CA CYS A 184 -27.48 -2.51 -3.90
C CYS A 184 -26.98 -1.41 -4.82
N VAL A 185 -25.69 -1.07 -4.69
CA VAL A 185 -25.08 0.02 -5.47
C VAL A 185 -25.03 -0.25 -6.98
N TYR A 186 -24.92 -1.53 -7.39
CA TYR A 186 -24.76 -1.93 -8.79
C TYR A 186 -26.04 -2.36 -9.48
N SER A 187 -27.06 -2.80 -8.75
CA SER A 187 -28.33 -3.23 -9.37
C SER A 187 -29.50 -2.34 -9.00
N GLY A 188 -29.36 -1.46 -7.99
CA GLY A 188 -30.46 -0.67 -7.45
C GLY A 188 -31.49 -1.49 -6.66
N ARG A 189 -31.33 -2.83 -6.59
CA ARG A 189 -32.23 -3.73 -5.85
C ARG A 189 -32.30 -3.31 -4.39
N LYS A 190 -33.52 -3.22 -3.85
CA LYS A 190 -33.75 -2.97 -2.42
C LYS A 190 -33.23 -4.16 -1.60
N ILE A 191 -32.54 -3.85 -0.50
CA ILE A 191 -31.94 -4.78 0.44
C ILE A 191 -32.69 -4.62 1.76
N SER A 192 -33.18 -5.71 2.36
CA SER A 192 -33.79 -5.66 3.69
C SER A 192 -32.73 -5.78 4.81
N PHE A 193 -33.14 -5.64 6.06
CA PHE A 193 -32.22 -5.87 7.18
C PHE A 193 -31.84 -7.35 7.31
N GLU A 194 -32.78 -8.26 7.03
CA GLU A 194 -32.59 -9.71 7.05
C GLU A 194 -31.52 -10.15 6.04
N ASP A 195 -31.50 -9.51 4.86
CA ASP A 195 -30.47 -9.71 3.83
C ASP A 195 -29.04 -9.40 4.35
N LEU A 196 -28.90 -8.50 5.34
CA LEU A 196 -27.60 -8.18 5.94
C LEU A 196 -27.07 -9.32 6.84
N LEU A 197 -27.99 -10.11 7.41
CA LEU A 197 -27.69 -11.23 8.30
C LEU A 197 -27.32 -12.50 7.52
N ASP A 198 -27.76 -12.61 6.27
CA ASP A 198 -27.44 -13.72 5.39
C ASP A 198 -25.94 -13.73 5.03
N THR A 199 -25.31 -14.88 5.29
CA THR A 199 -23.93 -15.16 4.91
C THR A 199 -23.83 -15.56 3.44
N GLY A 200 -23.42 -14.60 2.60
CA GLY A 200 -23.09 -14.85 1.20
C GLY A 200 -24.07 -14.23 0.20
N PHE A 201 -25.18 -13.66 0.66
CA PHE A 201 -26.08 -12.88 -0.18
C PHE A 201 -25.50 -11.51 -0.57
N LEU A 202 -24.81 -10.84 0.37
CA LEU A 202 -24.23 -9.51 0.19
C LEU A 202 -22.73 -9.48 0.47
N ASP A 203 -22.02 -8.73 -0.37
CA ASP A 203 -20.61 -8.45 -0.25
C ASP A 203 -20.34 -6.96 -0.05
N ILE A 204 -19.23 -6.69 0.66
CA ILE A 204 -18.61 -5.37 0.67
C ILE A 204 -17.55 -5.38 -0.43
N ASP A 205 -17.79 -4.61 -1.49
CA ASP A 205 -16.88 -4.48 -2.63
C ASP A 205 -16.07 -3.17 -2.55
N HIS A 206 -14.88 -3.20 -3.15
CA HIS A 206 -14.08 -2.02 -3.42
C HIS A 206 -14.46 -1.43 -4.78
N ILE A 207 -14.99 -0.20 -4.80
CA ILE A 207 -15.42 0.50 -6.02
C ILE A 207 -14.30 0.47 -7.06
N ILE A 208 -13.14 1.00 -6.68
CA ILE A 208 -11.88 0.80 -7.40
C ILE A 208 -11.17 -0.39 -6.74
N PRO A 209 -10.85 -1.45 -7.48
CA PRO A 209 -10.29 -2.66 -6.90
C PRO A 209 -9.03 -2.41 -6.07
N TYR A 210 -8.93 -3.06 -4.92
CA TYR A 210 -7.79 -2.90 -4.01
C TYR A 210 -6.44 -3.20 -4.69
N SER A 211 -6.38 -4.15 -5.63
CA SER A 211 -5.13 -4.44 -6.36
C SER A 211 -4.62 -3.28 -7.22
N LYS A 212 -5.52 -2.35 -7.60
CA LYS A 212 -5.23 -1.16 -8.41
C LYS A 212 -5.07 0.10 -7.56
N SER A 213 -5.95 0.30 -6.57
CA SER A 213 -5.93 1.52 -5.74
C SER A 213 -5.26 1.35 -4.38
N MET A 214 -5.11 0.14 -3.85
CA MET A 214 -4.68 -0.10 -2.46
C MET A 214 -5.49 0.71 -1.41
N ASP A 215 -6.67 1.23 -1.78
CA ASP A 215 -7.52 2.10 -0.97
C ASP A 215 -8.57 1.23 -0.27
N ASP A 216 -8.34 0.97 1.02
CA ASP A 216 -9.30 0.25 1.89
C ASP A 216 -10.22 1.21 2.67
N SER A 217 -10.22 2.49 2.31
CA SER A 217 -11.01 3.51 3.00
C SER A 217 -12.51 3.26 2.83
N PHE A 218 -13.29 3.78 3.78
CA PHE A 218 -14.75 3.69 3.73
C PHE A 218 -15.33 4.32 2.44
N ASN A 219 -14.68 5.33 1.87
CA ASN A 219 -15.15 5.98 0.64
C ASN A 219 -14.95 5.12 -0.62
N ASN A 220 -14.09 4.10 -0.55
CA ASN A 220 -13.91 3.13 -1.63
C ASN A 220 -14.72 1.83 -1.41
N LYS A 221 -15.48 1.72 -0.30
CA LYS A 221 -16.28 0.54 0.03
C LYS A 221 -17.76 0.75 -0.23
N VAL A 222 -18.42 -0.26 -0.77
CA VAL A 222 -19.87 -0.27 -1.06
C VAL A 222 -20.47 -1.63 -0.76
N LEU A 223 -21.75 -1.67 -0.42
CA LEU A 223 -22.52 -2.89 -0.23
C LEU A 223 -23.21 -3.26 -1.54
N CYS A 224 -23.07 -4.50 -1.97
CA CYS A 224 -23.71 -4.99 -3.20
C CYS A 224 -24.12 -6.46 -3.06
N LEU A 225 -24.95 -6.92 -3.99
CA LEU A 225 -25.24 -8.35 -4.12
C LEU A 225 -23.94 -9.09 -4.44
N ALA A 226 -23.71 -10.24 -3.80
CA ALA A 226 -22.50 -11.03 -4.02
C ALA A 226 -22.34 -11.49 -5.48
N GLU A 227 -23.43 -11.66 -6.21
CA GLU A 227 -23.40 -11.90 -7.65
C GLU A 227 -22.84 -10.72 -8.45
N GLU A 228 -23.29 -9.50 -8.17
CA GLU A 228 -22.80 -8.28 -8.84
C GLU A 228 -21.31 -8.09 -8.57
N ASN A 229 -20.85 -8.32 -7.33
CA ASN A 229 -19.44 -8.28 -6.97
C ASN A 229 -18.61 -9.30 -7.76
N ARG A 230 -19.04 -10.56 -7.78
CA ARG A 230 -18.38 -11.65 -8.54
C ARG A 230 -18.29 -11.33 -10.03
N ASN A 231 -19.31 -10.68 -10.59
CA ASN A 231 -19.33 -10.28 -12.00
C ASN A 231 -18.48 -9.04 -12.28
N LYS A 232 -18.37 -8.08 -11.34
CA LYS A 232 -17.50 -6.92 -11.44
C LYS A 232 -16.02 -7.28 -11.44
N LYS A 233 -15.59 -8.29 -10.66
CA LYS A 233 -14.19 -8.76 -10.59
C LYS A 233 -13.22 -7.59 -10.27
N ASN A 234 -12.03 -7.59 -10.87
CA ASN A 234 -10.99 -6.60 -10.67
C ASN A 234 -11.13 -5.35 -11.57
N ASP A 235 -12.36 -4.87 -11.80
CA ASP A 235 -12.65 -3.69 -12.62
C ASP A 235 -13.41 -2.60 -11.88
N ILE A 236 -13.46 -1.42 -12.49
CA ILE A 236 -14.29 -0.29 -12.05
C ILE A 236 -15.75 -0.47 -12.50
N PRO A 237 -16.73 0.21 -11.88
CA PRO A 237 -18.13 0.06 -12.22
C PRO A 237 -18.45 0.35 -13.69
N PHE A 238 -17.77 1.32 -14.31
CA PHE A 238 -17.95 1.66 -15.73
C PHE A 238 -17.67 0.48 -16.66
N ASN A 239 -16.46 -0.08 -16.58
CA ASN A 239 -16.07 -1.24 -17.38
C ASN A 239 -16.94 -2.47 -17.09
N TYR A 240 -17.38 -2.63 -15.83
CA TYR A 240 -18.31 -3.68 -15.46
C TYR A 240 -19.66 -3.52 -16.18
N TYR A 241 -20.27 -2.34 -16.11
CA TYR A 241 -21.56 -2.05 -16.76
C TYR A 241 -21.49 -2.22 -18.28
N GLN A 242 -20.41 -1.73 -18.91
CA GLN A 242 -20.18 -1.94 -20.34
C GLN A 242 -20.03 -3.42 -20.71
N ARG A 243 -19.43 -4.23 -19.83
CA ARG A 243 -19.21 -5.66 -20.07
C ARG A 243 -20.51 -6.47 -20.02
N ILE A 244 -21.44 -6.10 -19.15
CA ILE A 244 -22.75 -6.78 -19.03
C ILE A 244 -23.84 -6.12 -19.87
N ASP A 245 -23.46 -5.19 -20.76
CA ASP A 245 -24.36 -4.41 -21.62
C ASP A 245 -25.52 -3.74 -20.85
N ARG A 246 -25.23 -3.28 -19.62
CA ARG A 246 -26.18 -2.55 -18.78
C ARG A 246 -25.98 -1.05 -19.02
N ASP A 247 -27.07 -0.34 -19.24
CA ASP A 247 -27.04 1.11 -19.50
C ASP A 247 -26.31 1.85 -18.37
N TRP A 248 -25.27 2.59 -18.73
CA TRP A 248 -24.50 3.40 -17.79
C TRP A 248 -25.36 4.50 -17.15
N ASN A 249 -26.33 5.05 -17.88
CA ASN A 249 -27.25 6.05 -17.34
C ASN A 249 -28.12 5.49 -16.22
N LEU A 250 -28.39 4.18 -16.24
CA LEU A 250 -29.04 3.51 -15.11
C LEU A 250 -28.16 3.58 -13.85
N LEU A 251 -26.85 3.31 -13.95
CA LEU A 251 -25.98 3.50 -12.77
C LEU A 251 -25.98 4.95 -12.31
N ILE A 252 -25.82 5.89 -13.24
CA ILE A 252 -25.84 7.33 -12.92
C ILE A 252 -27.12 7.67 -12.15
N SER A 253 -28.29 7.26 -12.63
CA SER A 253 -29.55 7.55 -11.93
C SER A 253 -29.63 6.91 -10.54
N ILE A 254 -29.22 5.63 -10.39
CA ILE A 254 -29.16 4.94 -9.10
C ILE A 254 -28.28 5.72 -8.12
N ILE A 255 -27.02 6.00 -8.49
CA ILE A 255 -26.04 6.66 -7.63
C ILE A 255 -26.44 8.10 -7.31
N THR A 256 -26.98 8.82 -8.29
CA THR A 256 -27.41 10.20 -8.09
C THR A 256 -28.60 10.26 -7.13
N SER A 257 -29.51 9.29 -7.21
CA SER A 257 -30.69 9.19 -6.33
C SER A 257 -30.38 8.88 -4.85
N MET A 258 -29.24 8.26 -4.55
CA MET A 258 -28.84 7.92 -3.18
C MET A 258 -28.47 9.20 -2.39
N LYS A 259 -29.37 9.70 -1.56
CA LYS A 259 -29.26 11.01 -0.90
C LYS A 259 -28.22 11.04 0.20
N ASN A 260 -28.06 9.92 0.91
CA ASN A 260 -27.16 9.82 2.06
C ASN A 260 -25.70 9.57 1.68
N MET A 261 -25.43 9.26 0.41
CA MET A 261 -24.08 8.96 -0.07
C MET A 261 -23.26 10.22 -0.35
N LYS A 262 -22.03 10.25 0.16
CA LYS A 262 -21.09 11.37 -0.04
C LYS A 262 -20.71 11.55 -1.51
N ILE A 263 -20.57 12.82 -1.92
CA ILE A 263 -20.14 13.21 -3.27
C ILE A 263 -18.82 12.53 -3.67
N ALA A 264 -17.85 12.45 -2.76
CA ALA A 264 -16.56 11.81 -3.02
C ALA A 264 -16.66 10.30 -3.31
N LYS A 265 -17.67 9.61 -2.76
CA LYS A 265 -17.96 8.21 -3.06
C LYS A 265 -18.70 8.07 -4.39
N LYS A 266 -19.68 8.95 -4.65
CA LYS A 266 -20.38 9.02 -5.95
C LYS A 266 -19.40 9.25 -7.11
N SER A 267 -18.46 10.17 -6.95
CA SER A 267 -17.44 10.45 -7.96
C SER A 267 -16.56 9.23 -8.27
N ARG A 268 -16.19 8.42 -7.27
CA ARG A 268 -15.48 7.15 -7.48
C ARG A 268 -16.33 6.12 -8.24
N LEU A 269 -17.62 6.01 -7.88
CA LEU A 269 -18.55 5.08 -8.53
C LEU A 269 -18.81 5.41 -10.00
N LEU A 270 -18.82 6.70 -10.34
CA LEU A 270 -19.09 7.20 -11.69
C LEU A 270 -17.81 7.46 -12.51
N LYS A 271 -16.66 7.00 -12.03
CA LYS A 271 -15.39 7.17 -12.72
C LYS A 271 -15.34 6.24 -13.94
N GLN A 272 -15.00 6.79 -15.10
CA GLN A 272 -14.90 6.04 -16.35
C GLN A 272 -13.47 5.55 -16.63
N GLU A 273 -12.46 6.23 -16.08
CA GLU A 273 -11.05 5.90 -16.27
C GLU A 273 -10.26 5.97 -14.96
N LEU A 274 -9.22 5.14 -14.85
CA LEU A 274 -8.30 5.15 -13.72
C LEU A 274 -7.05 5.95 -14.08
N SER A 275 -6.67 6.87 -13.19
CA SER A 275 -5.33 7.45 -13.15
C SER A 275 -4.43 6.55 -12.30
N ASP A 276 -3.23 6.22 -12.77
CA ASP A 276 -2.31 5.26 -12.12
C ASP A 276 -1.80 5.70 -10.73
N ILE A 277 -2.11 6.92 -10.30
CA ILE A 277 -1.38 7.63 -9.23
C ILE A 277 -2.14 7.67 -7.90
N GLU A 278 -3.48 7.61 -7.90
CA GLU A 278 -4.29 7.99 -6.72
C GLU A 278 -4.14 7.03 -5.52
N GLY A 279 -4.00 5.73 -5.79
CA GLY A 279 -3.91 4.70 -4.76
C GLY A 279 -2.55 4.59 -4.06
N PHE A 280 -1.49 4.86 -4.81
CA PHE A 280 -0.11 4.80 -4.33
C PHE A 280 0.19 5.94 -3.34
N ILE A 281 -0.51 7.08 -3.48
CA ILE A 281 -0.28 8.29 -2.69
C ILE A 281 -0.69 8.11 -1.21
N GLU A 282 -1.91 7.64 -0.93
CA GLU A 282 -2.43 7.65 0.45
C GLU A 282 -1.67 6.71 1.41
N ARG A 283 -1.29 5.51 0.95
CA ARG A 283 -0.47 4.57 1.73
C ARG A 283 0.94 5.11 1.98
N ASN A 284 1.59 5.65 0.94
CA ASN A 284 2.92 6.23 1.08
C ASN A 284 2.91 7.43 2.04
N ILE A 285 1.86 8.25 2.05
CA ILE A 285 1.76 9.38 2.98
C ILE A 285 1.71 8.89 4.44
N ASN A 286 0.89 7.88 4.76
CA ASN A 286 0.79 7.38 6.13
C ASN A 286 2.08 6.70 6.59
N ASP A 287 2.68 5.85 5.74
CA ASP A 287 3.97 5.22 6.03
C ASP A 287 5.08 6.26 6.20
N THR A 288 5.09 7.33 5.39
CA THR A 288 6.05 8.44 5.52
C THR A 288 5.83 9.24 6.81
N ARG A 289 4.58 9.53 7.19
CA ARG A 289 4.26 10.23 8.45
C ARG A 289 4.72 9.44 9.67
N TYR A 290 4.47 8.13 9.68
CA TYR A 290 4.93 7.26 10.76
C TYR A 290 6.46 7.19 10.79
N ALA A 291 7.11 7.05 9.62
CA ALA A 291 8.56 7.02 9.52
C ALA A 291 9.23 8.28 10.06
N THR A 292 8.78 9.47 9.64
CA THR A 292 9.38 10.71 10.10
C THR A 292 9.21 10.92 11.61
N ARG A 293 8.03 10.60 12.17
CA ARG A 293 7.81 10.71 13.62
C ARG A 293 8.74 9.76 14.38
N TYR A 294 8.81 8.51 13.94
CA TYR A 294 9.72 7.53 14.52
C TYR A 294 11.19 7.99 14.45
N ILE A 295 11.65 8.44 13.27
CA ILE A 295 13.02 8.94 13.08
C ILE A 295 13.30 10.13 14.00
N LYS A 296 12.39 11.11 14.06
CA LYS A 296 12.54 12.28 14.95
C LYS A 296 12.73 11.83 16.39
N ASP A 297 11.79 11.06 16.92
CA ASP A 297 11.79 10.66 18.33
C ASP A 297 12.99 9.74 18.62
N PHE A 298 13.42 8.91 17.66
CA PHE A 298 14.61 8.10 17.78
C PHE A 298 15.88 8.95 17.89
N LEU A 299 16.06 9.94 17.00
CA LEU A 299 17.23 10.82 17.02
C LEU A 299 17.25 11.67 18.31
N GLU A 300 16.11 12.21 18.72
CA GLU A 300 15.99 12.98 19.96
C GLU A 300 16.41 12.16 21.18
N ASN A 301 16.14 10.85 21.22
CA ASN A 301 16.44 10.02 22.38
C ASN A 301 17.79 9.29 22.31
N ASN A 302 18.42 9.17 21.13
CA ASN A 302 19.59 8.30 20.95
C ASN A 302 20.82 8.98 20.34
N LEU A 303 20.69 10.18 19.75
CA LEU A 303 21.81 10.91 19.16
C LEU A 303 22.32 12.02 20.09
N GLU A 304 23.64 12.13 20.17
CA GLU A 304 24.36 13.25 20.79
C GLU A 304 24.44 14.42 19.80
N PHE A 305 24.15 15.63 20.27
CA PHE A 305 24.22 16.87 19.49
C PHE A 305 25.27 17.78 20.08
N LYS A 306 25.90 18.59 19.23
CA LYS A 306 26.80 19.65 19.65
C LYS A 306 26.04 20.66 20.52
N GLU A 307 26.67 21.09 21.61
CA GLU A 307 26.13 22.16 22.43
C GLU A 307 26.03 23.47 21.64
N ASN A 308 24.91 24.14 21.82
CA ASN A 308 24.60 25.41 21.17
C ASN A 308 23.53 26.10 22.03
N GLU A 309 23.88 27.25 22.61
CA GLU A 309 23.05 27.98 23.57
C GLU A 309 21.75 28.52 22.95
N PHE A 310 21.77 28.81 21.65
CA PHE A 310 20.62 29.32 20.90
C PHE A 310 19.66 28.21 20.48
N ILE A 311 20.13 26.96 20.41
CA ILE A 311 19.36 25.81 19.92
C ILE A 311 18.90 24.94 21.08
N LYS A 312 17.68 25.22 21.56
CA LYS A 312 17.01 24.45 22.61
C LYS A 312 16.46 23.11 22.12
N VAL A 313 15.89 23.08 20.92
CA VAL A 313 15.29 21.87 20.33
C VAL A 313 16.20 21.35 19.22
N LYS A 314 16.83 20.19 19.49
CA LYS A 314 17.87 19.60 18.65
C LYS A 314 17.35 18.89 17.41
N VAL A 315 16.12 18.37 17.44
CA VAL A 315 15.47 17.80 16.26
C VAL A 315 14.12 18.46 16.05
N GLN A 316 13.91 19.08 14.89
CA GLN A 316 12.66 19.76 14.58
C GLN A 316 11.99 19.13 13.38
N ALA A 317 10.67 18.99 13.47
CA ALA A 317 9.86 18.59 12.35
C ALA A 317 9.33 19.82 11.60
N ARG A 318 9.42 19.79 10.27
CA ARG A 318 8.87 20.81 9.35
C ARG A 318 7.75 20.18 8.52
N SER A 319 6.65 20.89 8.27
CA SER A 319 5.57 20.36 7.44
C SER A 319 5.90 20.54 5.96
N GLY A 320 5.43 19.63 5.09
CA GLY A 320 5.62 19.79 3.65
C GLY A 320 4.95 21.04 3.07
N GLY A 321 3.88 21.52 3.72
CA GLY A 321 3.26 22.79 3.37
C GLY A 321 4.18 24.00 3.67
N LEU A 322 4.98 23.96 4.73
CA LEU A 322 6.01 24.98 5.01
C LEU A 322 7.03 25.03 3.87
N THR A 323 7.61 23.87 3.54
CA THR A 323 8.59 23.74 2.45
C THR A 323 8.02 24.25 1.12
N SER A 324 6.74 23.97 0.84
CA SER A 324 6.04 24.46 -0.36
C SER A 324 5.93 26.00 -0.40
N VAL A 325 5.63 26.64 0.73
CA VAL A 325 5.52 28.10 0.82
C VAL A 325 6.90 28.76 0.71
N LEU A 326 7.90 28.26 1.43
CA LEU A 326 9.27 28.78 1.40
C LEU A 326 9.90 28.63 0.01
N ARG A 327 9.76 27.45 -0.61
CA ARG A 327 10.18 27.19 -1.99
C ARG A 327 9.62 28.23 -2.97
N TYR A 328 8.31 28.49 -2.90
CA TYR A 328 7.68 29.49 -3.76
C TYR A 328 8.19 30.92 -3.48
N ASN A 329 8.24 31.31 -2.19
CA ASN A 329 8.72 32.63 -1.76
C ASN A 329 10.16 32.89 -2.24
N TRP A 330 11.04 31.92 -2.06
CA TRP A 330 12.44 31.99 -2.47
C TRP A 330 12.67 31.79 -3.98
N GLY A 331 11.60 31.68 -4.77
CA GLY A 331 11.66 31.67 -6.23
C GLY A 331 12.11 30.35 -6.83
N MET A 332 11.94 29.26 -6.12
CA MET A 332 12.36 27.93 -6.54
C MET A 332 11.19 27.17 -7.18
N SER A 333 11.33 26.72 -8.42
CA SER A 333 10.36 25.83 -9.06
C SER A 333 10.44 24.40 -8.51
N LYS A 334 9.32 23.67 -8.61
CA LYS A 334 9.24 22.23 -8.32
C LYS A 334 9.02 21.50 -9.64
N ASP A 335 10.11 21.07 -10.26
CA ASP A 335 10.02 20.09 -11.33
C ASP A 335 9.99 18.69 -10.72
N ARG A 336 8.88 17.97 -10.90
CA ARG A 336 8.73 16.58 -10.40
C ARG A 336 9.02 15.54 -11.47
N GLU A 337 9.03 15.95 -12.74
CA GLU A 337 9.11 15.04 -13.87
C GLU A 337 10.56 14.89 -14.35
N GLU A 338 11.43 15.87 -14.08
CA GLU A 338 12.78 15.87 -14.64
C GLU A 338 13.93 15.39 -13.74
N SER A 339 13.86 15.39 -12.40
CA SER A 339 15.04 15.02 -11.60
C SER A 339 14.86 14.64 -10.13
N TYR A 340 15.67 13.68 -9.64
CA TYR A 340 15.87 13.35 -8.22
C TYR A 340 16.39 14.53 -7.38
N PHE A 341 16.94 15.58 -8.00
CA PHE A 341 17.53 16.73 -7.31
C PHE A 341 16.55 17.56 -6.49
N HIS A 342 15.24 17.49 -6.78
CA HIS A 342 14.24 18.21 -5.99
C HIS A 342 14.24 17.80 -4.51
N HIS A 343 14.68 16.59 -4.17
CA HIS A 343 14.84 16.16 -2.78
C HIS A 343 15.98 16.89 -2.06
N ALA A 344 17.11 17.11 -2.74
CA ALA A 344 18.22 17.89 -2.17
C ALA A 344 17.81 19.35 -1.99
N LYS A 345 17.12 19.92 -2.98
CA LYS A 345 16.53 21.26 -2.91
C LYS A 345 15.61 21.43 -1.70
N ASP A 346 14.66 20.49 -1.52
CA ASP A 346 13.74 20.51 -0.38
C ASP A 346 14.50 20.33 0.95
N ALA A 347 15.55 19.51 1.01
CA ALA A 347 16.39 19.36 2.20
C ALA A 347 17.13 20.66 2.58
N ILE A 348 17.66 21.41 1.61
CA ILE A 348 18.28 22.72 1.87
C ILE A 348 17.25 23.71 2.40
N ILE A 349 16.06 23.75 1.80
CA ILE A 349 14.96 24.62 2.26
C ILE A 349 14.58 24.29 3.71
N VAL A 350 14.47 22.99 4.03
CA VAL A 350 14.15 22.51 5.37
C VAL A 350 15.26 22.86 6.37
N ALA A 351 16.53 22.73 5.98
CA ALA A 351 17.67 23.13 6.80
C ALA A 351 17.63 24.62 7.14
N CYS A 352 17.36 25.48 6.15
CA CYS A 352 17.28 26.94 6.32
C CYS A 352 15.97 27.44 6.97
N SER A 353 14.99 26.56 7.16
CA SER A 353 13.70 26.94 7.76
C SER A 353 13.83 27.16 9.28
N THR A 354 13.44 28.34 9.76
CA THR A 354 13.52 28.69 11.18
C THR A 354 12.17 28.54 11.89
N GLN A 355 12.21 28.46 13.23
CA GLN A 355 10.98 28.42 14.02
C GLN A 355 10.14 29.71 13.88
N GLY A 356 10.79 30.85 13.65
CA GLY A 356 10.11 32.12 13.37
C GLY A 356 9.31 32.07 12.07
N MET A 357 9.88 31.50 10.99
CA MET A 357 9.17 31.29 9.73
C MET A 357 7.96 30.36 9.90
N VAL A 358 8.10 29.31 10.72
CA VAL A 358 6.98 28.41 11.05
C VAL A 358 5.84 29.16 11.75
N GLN A 359 6.18 29.98 12.75
CA GLN A 359 5.19 30.77 13.49
C GLN A 359 4.51 31.80 12.57
N TYR A 360 5.28 32.49 11.73
CA TYR A 360 4.78 33.48 10.79
C TYR A 360 3.81 32.87 9.77
N ILE A 361 4.20 31.80 9.08
CA ILE A 361 3.32 31.10 8.12
C ILE A 361 2.09 30.53 8.83
N SER A 362 2.24 30.03 10.07
CA SER A 362 1.09 29.56 10.85
C SER A 362 0.11 30.69 11.18
N LYS A 363 0.59 31.91 11.45
CA LYS A 363 -0.25 33.09 11.70
C LYS A 363 -1.01 33.50 10.45
N ILE A 364 -0.32 33.59 9.31
CA ILE A 364 -0.93 33.91 8.01
C ILE A 364 -1.98 32.86 7.62
N SER A 365 -1.65 31.58 7.81
CA SER A 365 -2.58 30.48 7.54
C SER A 365 -3.85 30.54 8.40
N GLN A 366 -3.81 31.15 9.59
CA GLN A 366 -4.99 31.35 10.43
C GLN A 366 -5.83 32.54 9.95
N GLN A 367 -5.21 33.57 9.36
CA GLN A 367 -5.95 34.73 8.83
C GLN A 367 -6.83 34.36 7.64
N TYR A 368 -6.34 33.52 6.73
CA TYR A 368 -7.06 33.10 5.52
C TYR A 368 -7.77 31.75 5.67
N GLU A 369 -8.15 31.37 6.89
CA GLU A 369 -8.59 30.01 7.21
C GLU A 369 -9.83 29.54 6.44
N ASN A 370 -10.80 30.44 6.21
CA ASN A 370 -12.04 30.16 5.49
C ASN A 370 -11.97 30.51 3.99
N ASP A 371 -10.78 30.87 3.49
CA ASP A 371 -10.60 31.32 2.12
C ASP A 371 -10.32 30.13 1.19
N LYS A 372 -11.07 30.04 0.09
CA LYS A 372 -10.87 28.99 -0.93
C LYS A 372 -9.50 29.10 -1.60
N ASP A 373 -8.93 30.30 -1.65
CA ASP A 373 -7.62 30.60 -2.23
C ASP A 373 -6.52 30.80 -1.16
N LYS A 374 -6.74 30.28 0.06
CA LYS A 374 -5.82 30.36 1.20
C LYS A 374 -4.34 30.16 0.82
N MET A 375 -4.03 29.13 0.04
CA MET A 375 -2.64 28.83 -0.34
C MET A 375 -2.05 29.86 -1.30
N LYS A 376 -2.86 30.47 -2.17
CA LYS A 376 -2.43 31.55 -3.08
C LYS A 376 -2.08 32.80 -2.27
N LYS A 377 -2.91 33.16 -1.29
CA LYS A 377 -2.68 34.31 -0.40
C LYS A 377 -1.49 34.13 0.53
N ILE A 378 -1.32 32.93 1.11
CA ILE A 378 -0.12 32.60 1.92
C ILE A 378 1.17 32.74 1.11
N LYS A 379 1.11 32.43 -0.18
CA LYS A 379 2.26 32.50 -1.09
C LYS A 379 2.47 33.88 -1.71
N ASP A 380 1.56 34.81 -1.50
CA ASP A 380 1.62 36.14 -2.12
C ASP A 380 2.87 36.88 -1.63
N LYS A 381 3.79 37.15 -2.55
CA LYS A 381 5.06 37.83 -2.23
C LYS A 381 4.88 39.31 -1.96
N THR A 382 3.76 39.90 -2.37
CA THR A 382 3.50 41.33 -2.19
C THR A 382 3.00 41.62 -0.77
N GLU A 383 2.16 40.73 -0.22
CA GLU A 383 1.61 40.86 1.13
C GLU A 383 2.41 40.08 2.19
N ASN A 384 2.99 38.93 1.82
CA ASN A 384 3.58 37.95 2.74
C ASN A 384 4.99 37.52 2.32
N CYS A 385 5.86 38.51 2.04
CA CYS A 385 7.25 38.28 1.65
C CYS A 385 8.05 37.62 2.78
N ILE A 386 8.63 36.46 2.52
CA ILE A 386 9.55 35.78 3.45
C ILE A 386 10.98 36.01 2.97
N PRO A 387 11.85 36.64 3.79
CA PRO A 387 13.22 36.91 3.38
C PRO A 387 13.96 35.61 3.08
N LYS A 388 14.85 35.67 2.08
CA LYS A 388 15.78 34.58 1.81
C LYS A 388 16.80 34.46 2.96
N PRO A 389 17.39 33.28 3.17
CA PRO A 389 18.47 33.12 4.14
C PRO A 389 19.67 34.06 3.88
N TRP A 390 19.99 34.31 2.62
CA TRP A 390 20.96 35.30 2.14
C TRP A 390 20.63 35.71 0.68
N ASP A 391 21.29 36.74 0.14
CA ASP A 391 20.88 37.38 -1.11
C ASP A 391 20.98 36.45 -2.34
N SER A 392 22.12 35.79 -2.50
CA SER A 392 22.41 34.83 -3.58
C SER A 392 21.81 33.44 -3.38
N PHE A 393 21.01 33.23 -2.32
CA PHE A 393 20.53 31.89 -1.89
C PHE A 393 20.00 31.00 -3.01
N ARG A 394 19.23 31.57 -3.96
CA ARG A 394 18.70 30.79 -5.08
C ARG A 394 19.82 30.28 -6.01
N ALA A 395 20.74 31.16 -6.39
CA ALA A 395 21.82 30.83 -7.31
C ALA A 395 22.74 29.77 -6.68
N ASP A 396 23.11 29.96 -5.42
CA ASP A 396 24.00 29.04 -4.70
C ASP A 396 23.38 27.65 -4.54
N VAL A 397 22.04 27.58 -4.36
CA VAL A 397 21.30 26.30 -4.31
C VAL A 397 21.26 25.64 -5.69
N GLU A 398 21.04 26.39 -6.77
CA GLU A 398 21.01 25.86 -8.13
C GLU A 398 22.40 25.31 -8.52
N GLU A 399 23.48 26.06 -8.27
CA GLU A 399 24.86 25.62 -8.49
C GLU A 399 25.23 24.38 -7.65
N SER A 400 24.85 24.38 -6.36
CA SER A 400 25.09 23.23 -5.48
C SER A 400 24.42 21.96 -5.97
N ILE A 401 23.26 22.08 -6.64
CA ILE A 401 22.49 20.95 -7.15
C ILE A 401 23.15 20.33 -8.39
N GLU A 402 23.72 21.15 -9.28
CA GLU A 402 24.38 20.67 -10.50
C GLU A 402 25.57 19.75 -10.19
N GLY A 403 26.26 19.99 -9.07
CA GLY A 403 27.38 19.14 -8.60
C GLY A 403 26.97 17.84 -7.89
N ILE A 404 25.68 17.54 -7.73
CA ILE A 404 25.24 16.38 -6.94
C ILE A 404 25.30 15.09 -7.77
N PHE A 405 26.08 14.12 -7.28
CA PHE A 405 25.96 12.73 -7.73
C PHE A 405 24.95 11.96 -6.87
N VAL A 406 23.88 11.47 -7.49
CA VAL A 406 22.81 10.74 -6.78
C VAL A 406 23.27 9.33 -6.41
N SER A 407 23.29 9.03 -5.11
CA SER A 407 23.61 7.69 -4.61
C SER A 407 22.38 6.78 -4.63
N PHE A 408 22.40 5.73 -5.47
CA PHE A 408 21.40 4.66 -5.45
C PHE A 408 21.80 3.54 -4.49
N ALA A 409 20.90 3.16 -3.59
CA ALA A 409 21.15 2.05 -2.68
C ALA A 409 21.18 0.72 -3.45
N PRO A 410 22.28 -0.04 -3.44
CA PRO A 410 22.38 -1.27 -4.21
C PRO A 410 21.44 -2.34 -3.66
N ARG A 411 20.92 -3.19 -4.56
CA ARG A 411 20.11 -4.37 -4.20
C ARG A 411 20.89 -5.63 -4.54
N HIS A 412 21.45 -6.28 -3.51
CA HIS A 412 22.19 -7.54 -3.63
C HIS A 412 21.40 -8.74 -3.08
N LYS A 413 20.07 -8.63 -3.05
CA LYS A 413 19.20 -9.70 -2.52
C LYS A 413 19.18 -10.85 -3.52
N VAL A 414 19.54 -12.06 -3.07
CA VAL A 414 19.56 -13.28 -3.90
C VAL A 414 18.23 -14.07 -3.86
N THR A 415 17.27 -13.58 -3.07
CA THR A 415 15.94 -14.18 -2.89
C THR A 415 14.89 -13.31 -3.57
N GLY A 416 13.91 -13.92 -4.20
CA GLY A 416 12.85 -13.24 -4.93
C GLY A 416 11.91 -14.27 -5.55
N SER A 417 11.09 -13.85 -6.50
CA SER A 417 10.31 -14.82 -7.28
C SER A 417 11.24 -15.68 -8.15
N ALA A 418 11.16 -17.01 -8.05
CA ALA A 418 11.99 -17.92 -8.83
C ALA A 418 11.51 -18.07 -10.28
N HIS A 419 10.19 -17.97 -10.51
CA HIS A 419 9.55 -18.05 -11.81
C HIS A 419 8.28 -17.20 -11.84
N LYS A 420 7.81 -16.84 -13.03
CA LYS A 420 6.48 -16.24 -13.21
C LYS A 420 5.39 -17.23 -12.80
N GLU A 421 4.23 -16.73 -12.38
CA GLU A 421 3.14 -17.58 -11.85
C GLU A 421 2.46 -18.43 -12.94
N THR A 422 2.50 -17.97 -14.20
CA THR A 422 1.91 -18.70 -15.32
C THR A 422 2.76 -19.92 -15.69
N VAL A 423 2.12 -21.09 -15.69
CA VAL A 423 2.72 -22.36 -16.13
C VAL A 423 2.19 -22.74 -17.50
N TYR A 424 3.09 -22.90 -18.45
CA TYR A 424 2.84 -23.31 -19.82
C TYR A 424 2.98 -24.83 -19.97
N SER A 425 2.20 -25.44 -20.85
CA SER A 425 2.38 -26.84 -21.23
C SER A 425 3.52 -26.98 -22.24
N LYS A 426 4.55 -27.75 -21.87
CA LYS A 426 5.74 -28.00 -22.69
C LYS A 426 5.60 -29.15 -23.70
N LYS A 427 4.38 -29.68 -23.93
CA LYS A 427 4.14 -30.87 -24.76
C LYS A 427 4.71 -30.74 -26.19
N HIS A 428 4.71 -29.52 -26.75
CA HIS A 428 5.15 -29.24 -28.11
C HIS A 428 6.53 -28.58 -28.18
N LEU A 429 7.22 -28.41 -27.04
CA LEU A 429 8.45 -27.65 -26.95
C LEU A 429 9.62 -28.33 -27.69
N GLU A 430 9.75 -29.66 -27.55
CA GLU A 430 10.88 -30.40 -28.11
C GLU A 430 10.81 -30.54 -29.65
N LYS A 431 9.61 -30.85 -30.18
CA LYS A 431 9.43 -31.14 -31.61
C LYS A 431 9.06 -29.91 -32.43
N GLU A 432 8.19 -29.05 -31.91
CA GLU A 432 7.58 -27.95 -32.66
C GLU A 432 8.05 -26.56 -32.14
N ARG A 433 8.89 -26.53 -31.10
CA ARG A 433 9.52 -25.31 -30.54
C ARG A 433 8.54 -24.24 -30.02
N TYR A 434 7.35 -24.64 -29.59
CA TYR A 434 6.42 -23.75 -28.86
C TYR A 434 5.86 -24.40 -27.60
N VAL A 435 5.35 -23.57 -26.69
CA VAL A 435 4.56 -23.99 -25.53
C VAL A 435 3.10 -23.60 -25.69
N THR A 436 2.21 -24.19 -24.90
CA THR A 436 0.78 -23.82 -24.93
C THR A 436 0.27 -23.36 -23.58
N VAL A 437 -0.60 -22.35 -23.57
CA VAL A 437 -1.32 -21.88 -22.38
C VAL A 437 -2.81 -21.78 -22.69
N LYS A 438 -3.66 -22.03 -21.69
CA LYS A 438 -5.10 -21.77 -21.84
C LYS A 438 -5.36 -20.28 -21.65
N LYS A 439 -5.84 -19.61 -22.69
CA LYS A 439 -6.32 -18.23 -22.64
C LYS A 439 -7.85 -18.25 -22.54
N SER A 440 -8.39 -17.56 -21.55
CA SER A 440 -9.83 -17.39 -21.38
C SER A 440 -10.41 -16.58 -22.53
N LEU A 441 -11.60 -16.93 -23.03
CA LEU A 441 -12.20 -16.26 -24.20
C LEU A 441 -12.33 -14.75 -24.00
N ASP A 442 -12.66 -14.33 -22.78
CA ASP A 442 -12.78 -12.91 -22.39
C ASP A 442 -11.49 -12.08 -22.55
N LYS A 443 -10.35 -12.72 -22.86
CA LYS A 443 -9.05 -12.09 -23.10
C LYS A 443 -8.47 -12.35 -24.50
N ILE A 444 -9.19 -13.05 -25.38
CA ILE A 444 -8.70 -13.42 -26.73
C ILE A 444 -8.96 -12.31 -27.72
N LYS A 445 -7.97 -11.99 -28.55
CA LYS A 445 -8.06 -11.04 -29.66
C LYS A 445 -7.95 -11.76 -31.00
N LEU A 446 -8.30 -11.07 -32.08
CA LEU A 446 -8.15 -11.57 -33.45
C LEU A 446 -6.72 -12.06 -33.73
N SER A 447 -5.70 -11.34 -33.24
CA SER A 447 -4.28 -11.73 -33.36
C SER A 447 -3.91 -13.01 -32.59
N ASP A 448 -4.69 -13.42 -31.60
CA ASP A 448 -4.45 -14.68 -30.88
C ASP A 448 -4.96 -15.89 -31.67
N LEU A 449 -5.90 -15.70 -32.61
CA LEU A 449 -6.56 -16.81 -33.32
C LEU A 449 -5.58 -17.57 -34.22
N GLU A 450 -4.63 -16.86 -34.83
CA GLU A 450 -3.54 -17.43 -35.64
C GLU A 450 -2.65 -18.38 -34.81
N ASN A 451 -2.63 -18.18 -33.49
CA ASN A 451 -1.82 -18.94 -32.56
C ASN A 451 -2.60 -20.10 -31.91
N ILE A 452 -3.83 -20.42 -32.33
CA ILE A 452 -4.54 -21.60 -31.84
C ILE A 452 -3.95 -22.86 -32.49
N PRO A 453 -3.60 -23.93 -31.74
CA PRO A 453 -3.08 -25.17 -32.31
C PRO A 453 -4.21 -26.04 -32.89
N CYS A 454 -4.85 -25.54 -33.94
CA CYS A 454 -5.76 -26.28 -34.81
C CYS A 454 -5.51 -25.88 -36.28
N ASN A 455 -6.08 -26.62 -37.24
CA ASN A 455 -6.09 -26.23 -38.65
C ASN A 455 -6.88 -24.91 -38.83
N GLU A 456 -6.48 -24.03 -39.74
CA GLU A 456 -7.16 -22.76 -40.05
C GLU A 456 -8.66 -22.93 -40.33
N ASN A 457 -9.04 -24.08 -40.93
CA ASN A 457 -10.44 -24.46 -41.19
C ASN A 457 -11.14 -25.14 -40.00
N CYS A 458 -10.55 -25.11 -38.80
CA CYS A 458 -11.18 -25.71 -37.63
C CYS A 458 -12.38 -24.85 -37.20
N GLY A 459 -13.53 -25.50 -37.00
CA GLY A 459 -14.80 -24.78 -36.74
C GLY A 459 -14.75 -23.84 -35.52
N ILE A 460 -13.83 -24.05 -34.57
CA ILE A 460 -13.65 -23.16 -33.42
C ILE A 460 -13.02 -21.81 -33.81
N ILE A 461 -12.04 -21.76 -34.72
CA ILE A 461 -11.46 -20.47 -35.17
C ILE A 461 -12.54 -19.64 -35.85
N ARG A 462 -13.32 -20.25 -36.75
CA ARG A 462 -14.40 -19.56 -37.45
C ARG A 462 -15.41 -18.93 -36.48
N VAL A 463 -15.92 -19.72 -35.53
CA VAL A 463 -16.90 -19.24 -34.54
C VAL A 463 -16.31 -18.12 -33.67
N LEU A 464 -15.04 -18.21 -33.27
CA LEU A 464 -14.40 -17.16 -32.47
C LEU A 464 -14.13 -15.90 -33.29
N LYS A 465 -13.70 -16.04 -34.55
CA LYS A 465 -13.40 -14.94 -35.47
C LYS A 465 -14.66 -14.12 -35.81
N GLU A 466 -15.72 -14.79 -36.27
CA GLU A 466 -17.00 -14.14 -36.59
C GLU A 466 -17.53 -13.35 -35.40
N ARG A 467 -17.39 -13.91 -34.20
CA ARG A 467 -17.84 -13.30 -32.96
C ARG A 467 -16.96 -12.12 -32.55
N LEU A 468 -15.64 -12.22 -32.68
CA LEU A 468 -14.74 -11.09 -32.41
C LEU A 468 -14.94 -9.95 -33.41
N GLU A 469 -15.09 -10.25 -34.70
CA GLU A 469 -15.35 -9.25 -35.75
C GLU A 469 -16.68 -8.51 -35.50
N LYS A 470 -17.75 -9.25 -35.15
CA LYS A 470 -19.06 -8.66 -34.82
C LYS A 470 -19.00 -7.65 -33.68
N PHE A 471 -18.08 -7.83 -32.73
CA PHE A 471 -17.93 -6.98 -31.56
C PHE A 471 -16.64 -6.16 -31.61
N ASN A 472 -16.13 -5.81 -32.80
CA ASN A 472 -14.97 -4.93 -32.99
C ASN A 472 -13.73 -5.35 -32.18
N ASN A 473 -13.46 -6.66 -32.13
CA ASN A 473 -12.35 -7.27 -31.40
C ASN A 473 -12.40 -7.03 -29.86
N ASP A 474 -13.56 -6.66 -29.32
CA ASP A 474 -13.84 -6.62 -27.89
C ASP A 474 -14.22 -8.02 -27.39
N SER A 475 -13.24 -8.70 -26.80
CA SER A 475 -13.36 -10.07 -26.29
C SER A 475 -14.35 -10.21 -25.14
N LEU A 476 -14.52 -9.16 -24.33
CA LEU A 476 -15.44 -9.19 -23.19
C LEU A 476 -16.88 -9.18 -23.70
N LYS A 477 -17.18 -8.34 -24.70
CA LYS A 477 -18.51 -8.29 -25.33
C LYS A 477 -18.77 -9.49 -26.23
N ALA A 478 -17.79 -9.84 -27.07
CA ALA A 478 -17.89 -10.96 -27.98
C ALA A 478 -18.30 -12.26 -27.27
N PHE A 479 -17.77 -12.50 -26.07
CA PHE A 479 -17.96 -13.76 -25.35
C PHE A 479 -18.75 -13.61 -24.04
N ALA A 480 -19.55 -12.56 -23.90
CA ALA A 480 -20.49 -12.39 -22.77
C ALA A 480 -21.52 -13.53 -22.75
N ASP A 481 -22.11 -13.82 -23.91
CA ASP A 481 -22.96 -14.99 -24.11
C ASP A 481 -22.13 -16.28 -24.32
N PRO A 482 -22.56 -17.43 -23.79
CA PRO A 482 -21.85 -18.70 -23.98
C PRO A 482 -21.62 -19.05 -25.45
N VAL A 483 -20.40 -19.51 -25.77
CA VAL A 483 -20.02 -20.04 -27.09
C VAL A 483 -19.99 -21.55 -27.00
N HIS A 484 -20.61 -22.24 -27.94
CA HIS A 484 -20.62 -23.70 -27.99
C HIS A 484 -19.74 -24.21 -29.13
N MET A 485 -19.16 -25.39 -28.92
CA MET A 485 -18.42 -26.09 -29.98
C MET A 485 -19.35 -26.39 -31.17
N PRO A 486 -18.92 -26.15 -32.42
CA PRO A 486 -19.72 -26.50 -33.58
C PRO A 486 -19.91 -28.02 -33.67
N THR A 487 -21.14 -28.45 -33.93
CA THR A 487 -21.54 -29.87 -34.05
C THR A 487 -22.02 -30.14 -35.48
N LYS A 488 -21.92 -31.40 -35.92
CA LYS A 488 -22.45 -31.84 -37.23
C LYS A 488 -23.98 -32.01 -37.23
N CYS A 489 -24.63 -31.92 -36.08
CA CYS A 489 -26.08 -32.13 -35.92
C CYS A 489 -26.77 -30.78 -35.69
N PRO A 490 -27.70 -30.35 -36.57
CA PRO A 490 -28.32 -29.02 -36.52
C PRO A 490 -29.00 -28.67 -35.19
N ASN A 491 -29.55 -29.67 -34.50
CA ASN A 491 -30.38 -29.48 -33.30
C ASN A 491 -29.65 -29.74 -31.97
N LYS A 492 -28.32 -29.96 -31.96
CA LYS A 492 -27.57 -30.27 -30.72
C LYS A 492 -26.46 -29.27 -30.47
N LYS A 493 -26.58 -28.50 -29.38
CA LYS A 493 -25.52 -27.59 -28.92
C LYS A 493 -24.33 -28.39 -28.39
N GLY A 494 -23.13 -28.08 -28.88
CA GLY A 494 -21.90 -28.68 -28.37
C GLY A 494 -21.53 -28.18 -26.97
N PRO A 495 -20.44 -28.71 -26.36
CA PRO A 495 -19.94 -28.21 -25.08
C PRO A 495 -19.61 -26.72 -25.12
N VAL A 496 -19.79 -26.02 -23.99
CA VAL A 496 -19.43 -24.60 -23.85
C VAL A 496 -17.91 -24.44 -23.86
N ILE A 497 -17.42 -23.53 -24.71
CA ILE A 497 -16.02 -23.13 -24.79
C ILE A 497 -15.83 -21.95 -23.82
N ARG A 498 -14.98 -22.13 -22.80
CA ARG A 498 -14.61 -21.05 -21.86
C ARG A 498 -13.21 -20.50 -22.09
N SER A 499 -12.36 -21.29 -22.75
CA SER A 499 -10.96 -20.97 -22.99
C SER A 499 -10.45 -21.80 -24.16
N VAL A 500 -9.45 -21.29 -24.88
CA VAL A 500 -8.72 -22.07 -25.88
C VAL A 500 -7.24 -22.11 -25.57
N LYS A 501 -6.54 -23.11 -26.12
CA LYS A 501 -5.09 -23.18 -26.04
C LYS A 501 -4.49 -22.23 -27.07
N ILE A 502 -3.47 -21.47 -26.67
CA ILE A 502 -2.71 -20.56 -27.51
C ILE A 502 -1.26 -21.03 -27.54
N LYS A 503 -0.64 -21.02 -28.72
CA LYS A 503 0.78 -21.26 -28.97
C LYS A 503 1.58 -20.02 -28.58
N GLU A 504 2.66 -20.24 -27.85
CA GLU A 504 3.60 -19.21 -27.44
C GLU A 504 5.01 -19.67 -27.83
N SER A 505 5.64 -18.93 -28.76
CA SER A 505 6.99 -19.20 -29.24
C SER A 505 8.04 -18.48 -28.39
N ASN A 506 9.30 -18.92 -28.46
CA ASN A 506 10.44 -18.26 -27.80
C ASN A 506 10.36 -18.15 -26.26
N LYS A 507 9.48 -18.94 -25.62
CA LYS A 507 9.41 -19.01 -24.16
C LYS A 507 10.54 -19.88 -23.61
N THR A 508 11.39 -19.29 -22.77
CA THR A 508 12.43 -19.98 -22.01
C THR A 508 12.10 -19.88 -20.52
N GLY A 509 12.56 -20.84 -19.72
CA GLY A 509 12.07 -20.95 -18.36
C GLY A 509 12.60 -22.14 -17.59
N ILE A 510 12.03 -22.36 -16.42
CA ILE A 510 12.29 -23.52 -15.58
C ILE A 510 11.10 -24.47 -15.58
N GLU A 511 11.39 -25.76 -15.41
CA GLU A 511 10.33 -26.77 -15.31
C GLU A 511 9.66 -26.74 -13.94
N VAL A 512 8.34 -26.60 -13.93
CA VAL A 512 7.51 -26.54 -12.72
C VAL A 512 6.25 -27.35 -12.96
N ARG A 513 5.93 -28.29 -12.07
CA ARG A 513 4.71 -29.13 -12.14
C ARG A 513 4.51 -29.80 -13.52
N LYS A 514 5.60 -30.31 -14.12
CA LYS A 514 5.63 -30.91 -15.47
C LYS A 514 5.33 -29.92 -16.63
N GLY A 515 5.22 -28.63 -16.35
CA GLY A 515 5.12 -27.54 -17.32
C GLY A 515 6.38 -26.68 -17.35
N LEU A 516 6.37 -25.62 -18.15
CA LEU A 516 7.41 -24.60 -18.23
C LEU A 516 6.89 -23.31 -17.60
N ALA A 517 7.67 -22.62 -16.77
CA ALA A 517 7.37 -21.29 -16.28
C ALA A 517 8.53 -20.35 -16.61
N GLU A 518 8.24 -19.15 -17.11
CA GLU A 518 9.29 -18.15 -17.38
C GLU A 518 10.08 -17.84 -16.11
N ARG A 519 11.38 -17.52 -16.28
CA ARG A 519 12.25 -17.20 -15.15
C ARG A 519 11.73 -15.97 -14.39
N GLY A 520 11.92 -15.97 -13.08
CA GLY A 520 11.43 -14.92 -12.19
C GLY A 520 12.38 -13.73 -12.16
N GLU A 521 12.80 -13.34 -10.96
CA GLU A 521 13.74 -12.25 -10.76
C GLU A 521 15.16 -12.66 -11.15
N MET A 522 15.82 -11.78 -11.92
CA MET A 522 17.25 -11.86 -12.18
C MET A 522 18.00 -11.22 -11.00
N VAL A 523 18.94 -11.96 -10.42
CA VAL A 523 19.72 -11.53 -9.26
C VAL A 523 20.92 -10.70 -9.67
N ARG A 524 21.64 -11.13 -10.70
CA ARG A 524 22.80 -10.45 -11.25
C ARG A 524 23.13 -10.92 -12.66
N VAL A 525 24.05 -10.21 -13.31
CA VAL A 525 24.67 -10.61 -14.57
C VAL A 525 26.17 -10.69 -14.35
N ASP A 526 26.76 -11.86 -14.59
CA ASP A 526 28.21 -12.03 -14.56
C ASP A 526 28.76 -11.63 -15.95
N VAL A 527 29.77 -10.76 -15.96
CA VAL A 527 30.37 -10.19 -17.18
C VAL A 527 31.75 -10.81 -17.40
N PHE A 528 31.97 -11.34 -18.61
CA PHE A 528 33.23 -11.93 -19.03
C PHE A 528 33.76 -11.19 -20.26
N ILE A 529 35.08 -11.12 -20.42
CA ILE A 529 35.72 -10.45 -21.55
C ILE A 529 36.64 -11.42 -22.27
N LYS A 530 36.35 -11.72 -23.53
CA LYS A 530 37.20 -12.52 -24.42
C LYS A 530 37.35 -11.82 -25.76
N ASP A 531 38.58 -11.71 -26.27
CA ASP A 531 38.86 -11.10 -27.58
C ASP A 531 38.26 -9.69 -27.74
N LYS A 532 38.37 -8.86 -26.68
CA LYS A 532 37.77 -7.51 -26.57
C LYS A 532 36.24 -7.46 -26.71
N LYS A 533 35.56 -8.61 -26.61
CA LYS A 533 34.10 -8.73 -26.59
C LYS A 533 33.62 -9.07 -25.20
N TYR A 534 32.49 -8.48 -24.82
CA TYR A 534 31.81 -8.74 -23.56
C TYR A 534 30.79 -9.86 -23.72
N TYR A 535 30.74 -10.73 -22.73
CA TYR A 535 29.84 -11.87 -22.65
C TYR A 535 29.07 -11.79 -21.33
N LEU A 536 27.75 -11.92 -21.41
CA LEU A 536 26.85 -11.72 -20.27
C LEU A 536 26.21 -13.06 -19.89
N VAL A 537 26.40 -13.47 -18.64
CA VAL A 537 25.78 -14.67 -18.06
C VAL A 537 24.75 -14.22 -17.03
N PRO A 538 23.44 -14.30 -17.36
CA PRO A 538 22.40 -13.92 -16.42
C PRO A 538 22.22 -14.99 -15.34
N ILE A 539 22.06 -14.56 -14.10
CA ILE A 539 21.82 -15.43 -12.94
C ILE A 539 20.50 -15.06 -12.30
N TYR A 540 19.60 -16.03 -12.21
CA TYR A 540 18.26 -15.88 -11.67
C TYR A 540 18.14 -16.50 -10.29
N VAL A 541 17.09 -16.13 -9.55
CA VAL A 541 16.79 -16.72 -8.24
C VAL A 541 16.68 -18.25 -8.32
N SER A 542 16.10 -18.77 -9.41
CA SER A 542 15.96 -20.22 -9.63
C SER A 542 17.30 -20.97 -9.74
N ASP A 543 18.36 -20.29 -10.15
CA ASP A 543 19.67 -20.93 -10.38
C ASP A 543 20.38 -21.28 -9.07
N PHE A 544 20.04 -20.59 -7.97
CA PHE A 544 20.59 -20.88 -6.63
C PHE A 544 20.11 -22.21 -6.04
N LYS A 545 19.15 -22.89 -6.68
CA LYS A 545 18.77 -24.27 -6.34
C LYS A 545 19.76 -25.30 -6.89
N ASN A 546 20.48 -24.95 -7.96
CA ASN A 546 21.40 -25.86 -8.62
C ASN A 546 22.73 -25.91 -7.88
N LYS A 547 23.44 -27.04 -7.95
CA LYS A 547 24.79 -27.17 -7.37
C LYS A 547 25.80 -26.25 -8.06
N ASP A 548 25.67 -26.11 -9.37
CA ASP A 548 26.54 -25.29 -10.20
C ASP A 548 25.80 -24.04 -10.70
N LEU A 549 26.53 -22.92 -10.74
CA LEU A 549 26.02 -21.68 -11.31
C LEU A 549 26.00 -21.73 -12.84
N PRO A 550 25.10 -20.96 -13.50
CA PRO A 550 25.06 -20.86 -14.96
C PRO A 550 26.42 -20.44 -15.53
N ASN A 551 26.80 -21.05 -16.66
CA ASN A 551 28.07 -20.78 -17.35
C ASN A 551 27.89 -20.54 -18.86
N LYS A 552 26.68 -20.21 -19.30
CA LYS A 552 26.37 -19.92 -20.70
C LYS A 552 26.07 -18.44 -20.87
N ALA A 553 26.80 -17.79 -21.78
CA ALA A 553 26.60 -16.40 -22.13
C ALA A 553 25.55 -16.25 -23.25
N ILE A 554 24.75 -15.19 -23.13
CA ILE A 554 23.64 -14.91 -24.04
C ILE A 554 24.14 -14.85 -25.49
N ALA A 555 23.42 -15.53 -26.38
CA ALA A 555 23.56 -15.37 -27.82
C ALA A 555 22.22 -14.87 -28.40
N ALA A 556 22.28 -13.76 -29.12
CA ALA A 556 21.09 -13.14 -29.70
C ALA A 556 20.36 -14.12 -30.64
N LEU A 557 19.02 -14.14 -30.56
CA LEU A 557 18.13 -14.96 -31.39
C LEU A 557 18.37 -16.49 -31.30
N LYS A 558 19.04 -16.96 -30.24
CA LYS A 558 19.32 -18.37 -30.00
C LYS A 558 18.67 -18.87 -28.72
N PHE A 559 18.30 -20.15 -28.69
CA PHE A 559 17.81 -20.80 -27.48
C PHE A 559 18.93 -20.96 -26.44
N GLU A 560 18.57 -21.08 -25.17
CA GLU A 560 19.53 -21.19 -24.05
C GLU A 560 20.45 -22.41 -24.16
N ASN A 561 20.00 -23.48 -24.81
CA ASN A 561 20.85 -24.65 -25.10
C ASN A 561 21.96 -24.32 -26.11
N GLU A 562 21.74 -23.34 -27.00
CA GLU A 562 22.67 -22.84 -28.04
C GLU A 562 23.52 -21.64 -27.59
N TRP A 563 23.38 -21.22 -26.33
CA TRP A 563 24.19 -20.14 -25.77
C TRP A 563 25.66 -20.50 -25.64
N ILE A 564 26.51 -19.47 -25.62
CA ILE A 564 27.96 -19.61 -25.69
C ILE A 564 28.47 -20.13 -24.35
N MET A 565 29.03 -21.34 -24.34
CA MET A 565 29.61 -21.91 -23.13
C MET A 565 30.88 -21.15 -22.74
N ILE A 566 30.90 -20.61 -21.53
CA ILE A 566 32.06 -19.98 -20.91
C ILE A 566 32.80 -21.06 -20.12
N ARG A 567 33.94 -21.53 -20.65
CA ARG A 567 34.81 -22.49 -19.95
C ARG A 567 35.74 -21.74 -19.00
N ARG A 568 35.91 -22.28 -17.79
CA ARG A 568 36.63 -21.68 -16.65
C ARG A 568 38.13 -21.40 -16.88
N ILE A 569 38.70 -21.76 -18.04
CA ILE A 569 40.15 -21.92 -18.17
C ILE A 569 40.93 -20.62 -18.40
N LEU A 570 40.38 -19.53 -18.97
CA LEU A 570 41.20 -18.34 -19.27
C LEU A 570 40.39 -17.05 -19.36
N LEU A 571 39.78 -16.57 -18.27
CA LEU A 571 39.12 -15.25 -18.29
C LEU A 571 39.27 -14.55 -16.93
N ASN A 572 39.95 -13.39 -16.93
CA ASN A 572 39.98 -12.46 -15.82
C ASN A 572 38.53 -12.05 -15.49
N LEU A 573 38.04 -12.43 -14.32
CA LEU A 573 36.74 -12.00 -13.82
C LEU A 573 36.78 -10.49 -13.55
N VAL A 574 36.11 -9.70 -14.38
CA VAL A 574 35.91 -8.27 -14.11
C VAL A 574 34.51 -8.11 -13.54
N TYR A 575 34.42 -7.86 -12.23
CA TYR A 575 33.15 -7.54 -11.57
C TYR A 575 32.68 -6.15 -12.01
N LEU A 576 31.89 -6.08 -13.08
CA LEU A 576 31.12 -4.88 -13.42
C LEU A 576 29.80 -4.93 -12.64
N LYS A 577 29.76 -4.17 -11.54
CA LYS A 577 28.53 -3.91 -10.78
C LYS A 577 27.69 -2.93 -11.61
N MET A 578 26.50 -3.35 -12.04
CA MET A 578 25.49 -2.40 -12.51
C MET A 578 25.17 -1.44 -11.35
N ILE A 579 25.41 -0.15 -11.60
CA ILE A 579 25.15 0.98 -10.68
C ILE A 579 23.65 1.23 -10.56
#